data_AF-A0A958TLJ2-F1
#
_entry.id   AF-A0A958TLJ2-F1
#
_cell.length_a   1.000
_cell.length_b   1.000
_cell.length_c   1.000
_cell.angle_alpha   90.00
_cell.angle_beta   90.00
_cell.angle_gamma   90.00
#
_symmetry.space_group_name_H-M   'P 1'
#
loop_
_entity.id
_entity.type
_entity.pdbx_description
1 polymer ?
#
loop_
_entity_poly.entity_id
_entity_poly.type
_entity_poly.pdbx_seq_one_letter_code
_entity_poly.pdbx_strand_id
1 'polypeptide(L)' 'GESKYPKMEVNDISSAEKLKHAILIHQQGETDYLTFCQQASDAGVEKWTTHMIEMTVTYLDKKKNKLTVEPIPKS' A
#
# COMPACT_ATOMS: atom_id res chain seq x y z
N GLY A 1 -15.41 19.86 -10.41
CA GLY A 1 -14.09 19.87 -9.77
C GLY A 1 -13.38 18.61 -10.16
N GLU A 2 -12.22 18.70 -10.79
CA GLU A 2 -11.47 17.55 -11.27
C GLU A 2 -10.68 16.92 -10.12
N SER A 3 -10.51 15.59 -10.15
CA SER A 3 -9.68 14.88 -9.18
C SER A 3 -8.23 15.35 -9.33
N LYS A 4 -7.58 15.71 -8.20
CA LYS A 4 -6.15 16.06 -8.17
C LYS A 4 -5.23 14.91 -8.61
N TYR A 5 -5.73 13.68 -8.62
CA TYR A 5 -4.96 12.48 -8.94
C TYR A 5 -5.65 11.68 -10.04
N PRO A 6 -4.88 11.15 -11.02
CA PRO A 6 -5.42 10.24 -12.01
C PRO A 6 -5.97 8.99 -11.32
N LYS A 7 -7.01 8.38 -11.91
CA LYS A 7 -7.47 7.08 -11.45
C LYS A 7 -6.35 6.06 -11.67
N MET A 8 -5.90 5.43 -10.60
CA MET A 8 -5.00 4.29 -10.66
C MET A 8 -5.83 3.01 -10.67
N GLU A 9 -5.59 2.14 -11.65
CA GLU A 9 -6.23 0.83 -11.70
C GLU A 9 -5.49 -0.13 -10.75
N VAL A 10 -6.24 -0.72 -9.83
CA VAL A 10 -5.73 -1.72 -8.90
C VAL A 10 -5.70 -3.08 -9.61
N ASN A 11 -4.57 -3.77 -9.55
CA ASN A 11 -4.40 -5.08 -10.16
C ASN A 11 -5.33 -6.12 -9.50
N ASP A 12 -5.97 -6.97 -10.32
CA ASP A 12 -6.84 -8.04 -9.83
C ASP A 12 -6.07 -9.22 -9.23
N ILE A 13 -4.80 -9.39 -9.62
CA ILE A 13 -3.90 -10.41 -9.09
C ILE A 13 -2.94 -9.75 -8.11
N SER A 14 -3.22 -9.96 -6.83
CA SER A 14 -2.41 -9.39 -5.76
C SER A 14 -1.13 -10.18 -5.50
N SER A 15 -0.09 -9.49 -5.04
CA SER A 15 1.19 -10.11 -4.65
C SER A 15 1.73 -9.45 -3.38
N ALA A 16 1.70 -10.21 -2.29
CA ALA A 16 2.27 -9.77 -1.01
C ALA A 16 3.79 -9.51 -1.12
N GLU A 17 4.51 -10.25 -1.97
CA GLU A 17 5.95 -10.05 -2.18
C GLU A 17 6.25 -8.72 -2.87
N LYS A 18 5.52 -8.39 -3.95
CA LYS A 18 5.65 -7.09 -4.62
C LYS A 18 5.33 -5.94 -3.67
N LEU A 19 4.28 -6.09 -2.86
CA LEU A 19 3.92 -5.08 -1.87
C LEU A 19 5.01 -4.89 -0.82
N LYS A 20 5.55 -5.98 -0.26
CA LYS A 20 6.64 -5.91 0.72
C LYS A 20 7.88 -5.23 0.15
N HIS A 21 8.22 -5.51 -1.11
CA HIS A 21 9.33 -4.83 -1.78
C HIS A 21 9.06 -3.33 -1.97
N ALA A 22 7.85 -2.94 -2.43
CA ALA A 22 7.46 -1.54 -2.58
C ALA A 22 7.52 -0.76 -1.26
N ILE A 23 7.02 -1.37 -0.17
CA ILE A 23 7.11 -0.81 1.19
C ILE A 23 8.57 -0.61 1.61
N LEU A 24 9.42 -1.63 1.40
CA LEU A 24 10.82 -1.59 1.81
C LEU A 24 11.57 -0.42 1.16
N ILE A 25 11.49 -0.29 -0.16
CA ILE A 25 12.20 0.76 -0.89
C ILE A 25 11.61 2.15 -0.61
N HIS A 26 10.30 2.24 -0.33
CA HIS A 26 9.67 3.49 0.08
C HIS A 26 10.14 3.95 1.46
N GLN A 27 10.22 3.04 2.43
CA GLN A 27 10.73 3.33 3.77
C GLN A 27 12.22 3.71 3.77
N GLN A 28 12.98 3.24 2.77
CA GLN A 28 14.37 3.64 2.54
C GLN A 28 14.52 5.00 1.84
N GLY A 29 13.41 5.62 1.43
CA GLY A 29 13.40 6.91 0.73
C GLY A 29 13.74 6.83 -0.76
N GLU A 30 13.69 5.64 -1.36
CA GLU A 30 14.00 5.44 -2.78
C GLU A 30 12.83 5.80 -3.71
N THR A 31 11.62 5.90 -3.18
CA THR A 31 10.41 6.23 -3.94
C THR A 31 9.61 7.34 -3.27
N ASP A 32 8.97 8.18 -4.08
CA ASP A 32 8.03 9.17 -3.58
C ASP A 32 6.63 8.57 -3.35
N TYR A 33 5.73 9.39 -2.77
CA TYR A 33 4.37 8.95 -2.45
C TYR A 33 3.58 8.47 -3.68
N LEU A 34 3.71 9.15 -4.83
CA LEU A 34 2.97 8.79 -6.04
C LEU A 34 3.47 7.46 -6.63
N THR A 35 4.78 7.28 -6.65
CA THR A 35 5.44 6.04 -7.08
C THR A 35 5.03 4.88 -6.18
N PHE A 36 5.03 5.10 -4.85
CA PHE A 36 4.57 4.09 -3.90
C PHE A 36 3.09 3.72 -4.12
N CYS A 37 2.20 4.70 -4.30
CA CYS A 37 0.79 4.44 -4.58
C CYS A 37 0.59 3.59 -5.85
N GLN A 38 1.34 3.89 -6.92
CA GLN A 38 1.30 3.09 -8.14
C GLN A 38 1.80 1.65 -7.89
N GLN A 39 2.95 1.50 -7.22
CA GLN A 39 3.52 0.17 -6.91
C GLN A 39 2.60 -0.66 -6.00
N ALA A 40 1.93 -0.03 -5.03
CA ALA A 40 0.92 -0.68 -4.20
C ALA A 40 -0.30 -1.11 -5.04
N SER A 41 -0.78 -0.26 -5.94
CA SER A 41 -1.86 -0.58 -6.89
C SER A 41 -1.49 -1.76 -7.80
N ASP A 42 -0.26 -1.77 -8.33
CA ASP A 42 0.28 -2.85 -9.18
C ASP A 42 0.43 -4.18 -8.43
N ALA A 43 0.73 -4.09 -7.13
CA ALA A 43 0.74 -5.23 -6.21
C ALA A 43 -0.67 -5.68 -5.77
N GLY A 44 -1.71 -4.98 -6.23
CA GLY A 44 -3.12 -5.32 -5.99
C GLY A 44 -3.68 -4.80 -4.67
N VAL A 45 -3.09 -3.74 -4.09
CA VAL A 45 -3.66 -3.04 -2.92
C VAL A 45 -4.82 -2.17 -3.36
N GLU A 46 -6.01 -2.46 -2.85
CA GLU A 46 -7.19 -1.60 -3.03
C GLU A 46 -7.22 -0.47 -2.00
N LYS A 47 -6.87 -0.80 -0.75
CA LYS A 47 -6.86 0.16 0.36
C LYS A 47 -5.98 -0.36 1.50
N TRP A 48 -5.69 0.52 2.44
CA TRP A 48 -5.08 0.16 3.71
C TRP A 48 -5.89 0.73 4.88
N THR A 49 -5.76 0.09 6.04
CA THR A 49 -6.40 0.52 7.28
C THR A 49 -5.36 0.64 8.38
N THR A 50 -5.39 1.75 9.11
CA THR A 50 -4.50 1.99 10.24
C THR A 50 -5.23 1.71 11.54
N HIS A 51 -4.64 0.89 12.41
CA HIS A 51 -5.17 0.58 13.73
C HIS A 51 -4.33 1.27 14.80
N MET A 52 -4.85 2.35 15.39
CA MET A 52 -4.08 3.23 16.28
C MET A 52 -3.82 2.67 17.68
N ILE A 53 -4.61 1.68 18.14
CA ILE A 53 -4.36 1.02 19.44
C ILE A 53 -3.25 -0.04 19.29
N GLU A 54 -3.43 -0.97 18.36
CA GLU A 54 -2.42 -1.97 17.98
C GLU A 54 -1.18 -1.40 17.29
N MET A 55 -1.23 -0.12 16.86
CA MET A 55 -0.16 0.56 16.12
C MET A 55 0.26 -0.20 14.85
N THR A 56 -0.71 -0.60 14.02
CA THR A 56 -0.46 -1.35 12.78
C THR A 56 -1.11 -0.70 11.56
N VAL A 57 -0.56 -0.97 10.37
CA VAL A 57 -1.17 -0.70 9.07
C VAL A 57 -1.42 -2.05 8.38
N THR A 58 -2.65 -2.27 7.91
CA THR A 58 -3.04 -3.47 7.16
C THR A 58 -3.38 -3.10 5.73
N TYR A 59 -2.75 -3.75 4.76
CA TYR A 59 -3.01 -3.55 3.33
C TYR A 59 -3.94 -4.65 2.81
N LEU A 60 -4.97 -4.26 2.06
CA LEU A 60 -6.06 -5.13 1.64
C LEU A 60 -6.18 -5.14 0.12
N ASP A 61 -6.41 -6.33 -0.45
CA ASP A 61 -6.81 -6.47 -1.86
C ASP A 61 -8.30 -6.20 -2.08
N LYS A 62 -8.75 -6.24 -3.35
CA LYS A 62 -10.17 -6.09 -3.74
C LYS A 62 -11.11 -7.13 -3.12
N LYS A 63 -10.58 -8.29 -2.72
CA LYS A 63 -11.33 -9.37 -2.05
C LYS A 63 -11.28 -9.22 -0.52
N LYS A 64 -10.69 -8.14 -0.01
CA LYS A 64 -10.46 -7.85 1.42
C LYS A 64 -9.49 -8.83 2.09
N ASN A 65 -8.68 -9.57 1.33
CA ASN A 65 -7.59 -10.36 1.90
C ASN A 65 -6.47 -9.44 2.35
N LYS A 66 -5.82 -9.81 3.46
CA LYS A 66 -4.65 -9.08 3.98
C LYS A 66 -3.42 -9.49 3.16
N LEU A 67 -2.80 -8.52 2.50
CA LEU A 67 -1.54 -8.73 1.77
C LEU A 67 -0.35 -8.61 2.71
N THR A 68 -0.35 -7.60 3.59
CA THR A 68 0.64 -7.43 4.63
C THR A 68 0.07 -6.63 5.80
N VAL A 69 0.66 -6.83 6.97
CA VAL A 69 0.41 -6.05 8.18
C VAL A 69 1.76 -5.61 8.69
N GLU A 70 1.96 -4.30 8.83
CA GLU A 70 3.22 -3.74 9.32
C GLU A 70 2.99 -2.89 10.57
N PRO A 71 3.96 -2.82 11.49
CA PRO A 71 3.89 -1.88 12.60
C PRO A 71 4.07 -0.44 12.11
N ILE A 72 3.36 0.50 12.71
CA ILE A 72 3.61 1.93 12.50
C ILE A 72 4.99 2.26 13.08
N PRO A 73 5.88 2.92 12.33
CA PRO A 73 7.19 3.35 12.84
C PRO A 73 7.04 4.18 14.12
N LYS A 74 7.85 3.87 15.13
CA LYS A 74 7.97 4.68 16.33
C LYS A 74 9.13 5.65 16.14
N SER A 75 8.91 6.90 16.56
CA SER A 75 9.91 7.98 16.56
C SER A 75 11.12 7.67 17.42
#